data_AF-A0A9P8SEJ8-F1
#
_entry.id   AF-A0A9P8SEJ8-F1
#
_cell.length_a   1.000
_cell.length_b   1.000
_cell.length_c   1.000
_cell.angle_alpha   90.00
_cell.angle_beta   90.00
_cell.angle_gamma   90.00
#
_symmetry.space_group_name_H-M   'P 1'
#
loop_
_entity.id
_entity.type
_entity.pdbx_description
1 polymer ?
#
loop_
_entity_poly.entity_id
_entity_poly.type
_entity_poly.pdbx_seq_one_letter_code
_entity_poly.pdbx_strand_id
1 'polypeptide(L)'
;MESGSLLDPNLWVLYQEVHGHDIEYKAKNFWQNILIRQFPWNLNYTVNSEVSPDGDDRTRVDLSIGQIREEHHQTLLFLEAKRTGQGNALIHEAEEQLERGAKKFLEKSGSRLLYGMTTWGTKARCWIFERRSGGSFKKTPFYGKYQENLKDSYIDAHSERAYFISLFFSIVRDEAPPPMPSSLQLPSQAGGSQGGYDYSGYQAGSSQGGYSGAWGEVQFSTYDQY
;
A
#
# COMPACT_ATOMS: atom_id res chain seq x y z
N MET A 1 -12.04 8.83 -19.33
CA MET A 1 -11.45 8.45 -18.03
C MET A 1 -10.26 9.35 -17.82
N GLU A 2 -10.19 10.03 -16.68
CA GLU A 2 -9.06 10.91 -16.35
C GLU A 2 -7.76 10.09 -16.28
N SER A 3 -6.65 10.65 -16.79
CA SER A 3 -5.34 10.03 -16.66
C SER A 3 -4.98 9.91 -15.18
N GLY A 4 -4.66 8.70 -14.70
CA GLY A 4 -4.30 8.45 -13.29
C GLY A 4 -5.44 7.92 -12.42
N SER A 5 -6.67 7.86 -12.92
CA SER A 5 -7.78 7.18 -12.22
C SER A 5 -7.51 5.67 -12.10
N LEU A 6 -7.92 5.07 -10.98
CA LEU A 6 -7.93 3.62 -10.81
C LEU A 6 -9.13 2.94 -11.49
N LEU A 7 -10.08 3.72 -12.01
CA LEU A 7 -11.37 3.20 -12.45
C LEU A 7 -11.36 2.83 -13.92
N ASP A 8 -11.87 1.64 -14.20
CA ASP A 8 -12.36 1.19 -15.49
C ASP A 8 -13.90 1.16 -15.49
N PRO A 9 -14.58 0.82 -16.60
CA PRO A 9 -16.05 0.78 -16.61
C PRO A 9 -16.70 -0.15 -15.56
N ASN A 10 -16.08 -1.26 -15.18
CA ASN A 10 -16.60 -2.17 -14.16
C ASN A 10 -16.40 -1.58 -12.75
N LEU A 11 -15.21 -1.04 -12.49
CA LEU A 11 -14.91 -0.38 -11.21
C LEU A 11 -15.71 0.90 -11.02
N TRP A 12 -16.12 1.57 -12.11
CA TRP A 12 -17.02 2.71 -12.08
C TRP A 12 -18.39 2.36 -11.49
N VAL A 13 -18.95 1.20 -11.84
CA VAL A 13 -20.23 0.74 -11.27
C VAL A 13 -20.10 0.56 -9.75
N LEU A 14 -19.03 -0.10 -9.29
CA LEU A 14 -18.77 -0.29 -7.86
C LEU A 14 -18.52 1.03 -7.13
N TYR A 15 -17.82 1.97 -7.77
CA TYR A 15 -17.65 3.33 -7.26
C TYR A 15 -19.00 4.00 -7.02
N GLN A 16 -19.89 3.98 -8.02
CA GLN A 16 -21.24 4.53 -7.90
C GLN A 16 -22.05 3.84 -6.80
N GLU A 17 -21.91 2.52 -6.62
CA GLU A 17 -22.59 1.80 -5.54
C GLU A 17 -22.17 2.26 -4.14
N VAL A 18 -20.88 2.54 -3.92
CA VAL A 18 -20.38 3.06 -2.62
C VAL A 18 -20.96 4.45 -2.33
N HIS A 19 -21.15 5.27 -3.36
CA HIS A 19 -21.73 6.60 -3.21
C HIS A 19 -23.26 6.59 -3.08
N GLY A 20 -23.95 5.65 -3.73
CA GLY A 20 -25.39 5.47 -3.61
C GLY A 20 -25.81 4.79 -2.30
N HIS A 21 -24.90 4.08 -1.64
CA HIS A 21 -25.16 3.30 -0.44
C HIS A 21 -24.00 3.40 0.56
N ASP A 22 -24.21 4.08 1.69
CA ASP A 22 -23.22 4.19 2.76
C ASP A 22 -23.14 2.90 3.62
N ILE A 23 -22.65 1.83 2.99
CA ILE A 23 -22.57 0.49 3.58
C ILE A 23 -21.15 -0.05 3.44
N GLU A 24 -20.60 -0.58 4.53
CA GLU A 24 -19.19 -0.98 4.63
C GLU A 24 -18.81 -2.11 3.68
N TYR A 25 -19.64 -3.14 3.54
CA TYR A 25 -19.32 -4.24 2.62
C TYR A 25 -19.22 -3.79 1.16
N LYS A 26 -19.92 -2.71 0.75
CA LYS A 26 -19.80 -2.15 -0.60
C LYS A 26 -18.47 -1.43 -0.79
N ALA A 27 -18.02 -0.67 0.21
CA ALA A 27 -16.70 -0.05 0.19
C ALA A 27 -15.58 -1.11 0.16
N LYS A 28 -15.71 -2.16 0.99
CA LYS A 28 -14.79 -3.31 0.98
C LYS A 28 -14.77 -4.02 -0.38
N ASN A 29 -15.95 -4.30 -0.95
CA ASN A 29 -16.06 -4.94 -2.27
C ASN A 29 -15.41 -4.10 -3.38
N PHE A 30 -15.59 -2.78 -3.36
CA PHE A 30 -14.95 -1.85 -4.29
C PHE A 30 -13.41 -1.98 -4.23
N TRP A 31 -12.82 -1.89 -3.05
CA TRP A 31 -11.37 -2.01 -2.90
C TRP A 31 -10.84 -3.41 -3.19
N GLN A 32 -11.57 -4.46 -2.83
CA GLN A 32 -11.20 -5.82 -3.17
C GLN A 32 -11.12 -6.03 -4.69
N ASN A 33 -12.04 -5.46 -5.46
CA ASN A 33 -12.01 -5.56 -6.92
C ASN A 33 -10.88 -4.72 -7.55
N ILE A 34 -10.54 -3.56 -6.98
CA ILE A 34 -9.32 -2.83 -7.36
C ILE A 34 -8.11 -3.71 -7.13
N LEU A 35 -7.99 -4.33 -5.96
CA LEU A 35 -6.86 -5.18 -5.61
C LEU A 35 -6.76 -6.42 -6.50
N ILE A 36 -7.86 -7.11 -6.79
CA ILE A 36 -7.88 -8.28 -7.71
C ILE A 36 -7.34 -7.89 -9.09
N ARG A 37 -7.72 -6.71 -9.59
CA ARG A 37 -7.21 -6.18 -10.86
C ARG A 37 -5.72 -5.85 -10.80
N GLN A 38 -5.27 -5.25 -9.70
CA GLN A 38 -3.89 -4.79 -9.52
C GLN A 38 -2.91 -5.91 -9.14
N PHE A 39 -3.41 -7.01 -8.59
CA PHE A 39 -2.65 -8.16 -8.10
C PHE A 39 -3.30 -9.45 -8.63
N PRO A 40 -3.19 -9.73 -9.93
CA PRO A 40 -3.97 -10.78 -10.55
C PRO A 40 -3.36 -12.17 -10.30
N TRP A 41 -4.25 -13.17 -10.15
CA TRP A 41 -3.87 -14.54 -9.80
C TRP A 41 -2.91 -15.19 -10.79
N ASN A 42 -3.05 -14.91 -12.08
CA ASN A 42 -2.17 -15.44 -13.13
C ASN A 42 -0.73 -14.89 -13.07
N LEU A 43 -0.47 -13.90 -12.21
CA LEU A 43 0.87 -13.40 -11.89
C LEU A 43 1.31 -13.82 -10.47
N ASN A 44 0.75 -14.92 -9.96
CA ASN A 44 1.02 -15.52 -8.66
C ASN A 44 0.67 -14.63 -7.46
N TYR A 45 -0.21 -13.66 -7.63
CA TYR A 45 -0.75 -12.89 -6.50
C TYR A 45 -2.03 -13.50 -5.95
N THR A 46 -2.28 -13.26 -4.68
CA THR A 46 -3.48 -13.69 -3.96
C THR A 46 -4.13 -12.47 -3.30
N VAL A 47 -5.44 -12.37 -3.40
CA VAL A 47 -6.24 -11.37 -2.67
C VAL A 47 -7.16 -12.12 -1.73
N ASN A 48 -6.94 -11.99 -0.44
CA ASN A 48 -7.63 -12.76 0.58
C ASN A 48 -8.49 -11.83 1.44
N SER A 49 -9.63 -12.33 1.92
CA SER A 49 -10.49 -11.62 2.88
C SER A 49 -10.36 -12.23 4.27
N GLU A 50 -10.48 -11.39 5.30
CA GLU A 50 -10.60 -11.84 6.70
C GLU A 50 -9.40 -12.67 7.19
N VAL A 51 -8.18 -12.16 6.96
CA VAL A 51 -6.95 -12.91 7.24
C VAL A 51 -6.45 -12.63 8.67
N SER A 52 -6.12 -13.69 9.40
CA SER A 52 -5.44 -13.55 10.70
C SER A 52 -3.98 -13.10 10.46
N PRO A 53 -3.53 -11.97 11.04
CA PRO A 53 -2.18 -11.46 10.82
C PRO A 53 -1.07 -12.40 11.27
N ASP A 54 -1.36 -13.25 12.27
CA ASP A 54 -0.43 -14.22 12.83
C ASP A 54 -0.89 -15.67 12.56
N GLY A 55 -2.14 -15.92 12.18
CA GLY A 55 -2.66 -17.27 11.97
C GLY A 55 -3.18 -17.97 13.23
N ASP A 56 -3.02 -17.34 14.41
CA ASP A 56 -3.40 -17.94 15.70
C ASP A 56 -4.52 -17.16 16.41
N ASP A 57 -4.63 -15.84 16.16
CA ASP A 57 -5.58 -14.97 16.86
C ASP A 57 -6.90 -14.79 16.07
N ARG A 58 -7.98 -14.48 16.80
CA ARG A 58 -9.28 -14.03 16.28
C ARG A 58 -9.21 -12.66 15.60
N THR A 59 -8.14 -11.89 15.82
CA THR A 59 -7.94 -10.62 15.11
C THR A 59 -7.75 -10.89 13.62
N ARG A 60 -8.48 -10.14 12.78
CA ARG A 60 -8.42 -10.28 11.33
C ARG A 60 -8.25 -8.89 10.72
N VAL A 61 -7.48 -8.83 9.65
CA VAL A 61 -7.49 -7.69 8.74
C VAL A 61 -8.55 -7.91 7.68
N ASP A 62 -9.17 -6.82 7.22
CA ASP A 62 -10.26 -6.90 6.24
C ASP A 62 -9.83 -7.62 4.96
N LEU A 63 -8.69 -7.23 4.39
CA LEU A 63 -8.10 -7.82 3.19
C LEU A 63 -6.58 -7.96 3.32
N SER A 64 -6.01 -8.93 2.61
CA SER A 64 -4.56 -9.05 2.44
C SER A 64 -4.17 -9.39 1.00
N ILE A 65 -2.96 -8.96 0.62
CA ILE A 65 -2.30 -9.37 -0.60
C ILE A 65 -1.11 -10.24 -0.24
N GLY A 66 -0.99 -11.37 -0.91
CA GLY A 66 0.23 -12.17 -0.88
C GLY A 66 0.69 -12.54 -2.28
N GLN A 67 1.94 -13.00 -2.39
CA GLN A 67 2.53 -13.52 -3.60
C GLN A 67 3.05 -14.93 -3.34
N ILE A 68 2.75 -15.84 -4.26
CA ILE A 68 3.30 -17.19 -4.26
C ILE A 68 4.61 -17.13 -5.05
N ARG A 69 5.72 -17.44 -4.38
CA ARG A 69 7.03 -17.61 -5.02
C ARG A 69 7.51 -19.02 -4.72
N GLU A 70 7.70 -19.81 -5.76
CA GLU A 70 8.02 -21.24 -5.65
C GLU A 70 6.96 -21.95 -4.79
N GLU A 71 7.32 -22.37 -3.57
CA GLU A 71 6.43 -23.04 -2.61
C GLU A 71 6.08 -22.17 -1.40
N HIS A 72 6.51 -20.90 -1.39
CA HIS A 72 6.31 -19.98 -0.27
C HIS A 72 5.25 -18.93 -0.59
N HIS A 73 4.31 -18.75 0.33
CA HIS A 73 3.36 -17.64 0.32
C HIS A 73 3.94 -16.48 1.13
N GLN A 74 4.17 -15.36 0.47
CA GLN A 74 4.66 -14.14 1.09
C GLN A 74 3.52 -13.12 1.17
N THR A 75 3.14 -12.70 2.37
CA THR A 75 2.24 -11.55 2.56
C THR A 75 2.96 -10.26 2.22
N LEU A 76 2.34 -9.43 1.38
CA LEU A 76 2.89 -8.15 0.90
C LEU A 76 2.14 -6.96 1.49
N LEU A 77 0.82 -7.03 1.61
CA LEU A 77 -0.01 -5.90 2.01
C LEU A 77 -1.18 -6.31 2.90
N PHE A 78 -1.48 -5.50 3.92
CA PHE A 78 -2.75 -5.55 4.65
C PHE A 78 -3.61 -4.32 4.36
N LEU A 79 -4.93 -4.50 4.40
CA LEU A 79 -5.88 -3.41 4.24
C LEU A 79 -6.99 -3.48 5.29
N GLU A 80 -7.33 -2.31 5.85
CA GLU A 80 -8.51 -2.09 6.68
C GLU A 80 -9.47 -1.10 6.02
N ALA A 81 -10.75 -1.46 5.91
CA ALA A 81 -11.76 -0.69 5.19
C ALA A 81 -12.84 -0.13 6.12
N LYS A 82 -13.25 1.12 5.87
CA LYS A 82 -14.41 1.75 6.51
C LYS A 82 -15.32 2.40 5.46
N ARG A 83 -16.63 2.48 5.76
CA ARG A 83 -17.63 3.16 4.90
C ARG A 83 -17.53 4.69 4.90
N THR A 84 -18.16 5.34 3.93
CA THR A 84 -18.08 6.79 3.66
C THR A 84 -18.61 7.67 4.81
N GLY A 85 -19.67 7.28 5.50
CA GLY A 85 -20.29 8.10 6.54
C GLY A 85 -19.56 8.11 7.88
N GLN A 86 -18.44 7.39 8.01
CA GLN A 86 -17.73 7.32 9.29
C GLN A 86 -17.04 8.64 9.66
N GLY A 87 -17.08 8.95 10.95
CA GLY A 87 -16.34 10.06 11.56
C GLY A 87 -14.84 9.78 11.65
N ASN A 88 -14.04 10.81 11.93
CA ASN A 88 -12.57 10.71 12.00
C ASN A 88 -12.09 9.66 13.00
N ALA A 89 -12.80 9.45 14.11
CA ALA A 89 -12.45 8.47 15.13
C ALA A 89 -12.37 7.03 14.59
N LEU A 90 -13.28 6.65 13.69
CA LEU A 90 -13.32 5.29 13.13
C LEU A 90 -12.30 5.10 12.00
N ILE A 91 -11.90 6.18 11.33
CA ILE A 91 -10.77 6.18 10.40
C ILE A 91 -9.47 5.97 11.17
N HIS A 92 -9.32 6.67 12.31
CA HIS A 92 -8.18 6.47 13.20
C HIS A 92 -8.13 5.03 13.72
N GLU A 93 -9.28 4.49 14.14
CA GLU A 93 -9.37 3.10 14.58
C GLU A 93 -8.91 2.12 13.50
N ALA A 94 -9.24 2.36 12.23
CA ALA A 94 -8.75 1.54 11.11
C ALA A 94 -7.21 1.61 10.97
N GLU A 95 -6.63 2.80 11.11
CA GLU A 95 -5.17 3.00 11.06
C GLU A 95 -4.45 2.32 12.24
N GLU A 96 -5.06 2.28 13.42
CA GLU A 96 -4.56 1.55 14.58
C GLU A 96 -4.72 0.03 14.44
N GLN A 97 -5.87 -0.43 13.94
CA GLN A 97 -6.15 -1.86 13.67
C GLN A 97 -5.11 -2.42 12.69
N LEU A 98 -4.90 -1.70 11.58
CA LEU A 98 -3.89 -2.05 10.59
C LEU A 98 -2.48 -2.09 11.20
N GLU A 99 -2.11 -1.10 12.01
CA GLU A 99 -0.79 -1.04 12.65
C GLU A 99 -0.57 -2.18 13.65
N ARG A 100 -1.58 -2.52 14.46
CA ARG A 100 -1.51 -3.66 15.38
C ARG A 100 -1.34 -4.97 14.60
N GLY A 101 -2.10 -5.17 13.51
CA GLY A 101 -1.96 -6.33 12.63
C GLY A 101 -0.58 -6.42 12.00
N ALA A 102 -0.06 -5.30 11.49
CA ALA A 102 1.26 -5.23 10.88
C ALA A 102 2.39 -5.58 11.86
N LYS A 103 2.35 -5.04 13.09
CA LYS A 103 3.32 -5.37 14.14
C LYS A 103 3.35 -6.86 14.43
N LYS A 104 2.19 -7.47 14.71
CA LYS A 104 2.07 -8.91 14.97
C LYS A 104 2.64 -9.75 13.83
N PHE A 105 2.29 -9.41 12.58
CA PHE A 105 2.80 -10.12 11.41
C PHE A 105 4.33 -10.03 11.29
N LEU A 106 4.90 -8.82 11.41
CA LEU A 106 6.35 -8.59 11.30
C LEU A 106 7.14 -9.24 12.44
N GLU A 107 6.56 -9.34 13.63
CA GLU A 107 7.13 -10.06 14.76
C GLU A 107 7.18 -11.56 14.50
N LYS A 108 6.04 -12.15 14.13
CA LYS A 108 5.89 -13.60 13.95
C LYS A 108 6.59 -14.13 12.69
N SER A 109 6.43 -13.45 11.56
CA SER A 109 7.00 -13.91 10.27
C SER A 109 8.51 -13.67 10.16
N GLY A 110 9.09 -12.79 10.99
CA GLY A 110 10.47 -12.33 10.83
C GLY A 110 10.68 -11.37 9.65
N SER A 111 9.62 -11.01 8.92
CA SER A 111 9.68 -10.06 7.82
C SER A 111 10.12 -8.68 8.30
N ARG A 112 10.88 -7.96 7.47
CA ARG A 112 11.33 -6.58 7.76
C ARG A 112 10.39 -5.50 7.25
N LEU A 113 9.54 -5.84 6.29
CA LEU A 113 8.71 -4.89 5.55
C LEU A 113 7.32 -5.47 5.36
N LEU A 114 6.30 -4.63 5.54
CA LEU A 114 4.92 -4.91 5.17
C LEU A 114 4.29 -3.62 4.68
N TYR A 115 3.55 -3.70 3.57
CA TYR A 115 2.78 -2.56 3.08
C TYR A 115 1.39 -2.55 3.71
N GLY A 116 0.81 -1.36 3.81
CA GLY A 116 -0.52 -1.19 4.39
C GLY A 116 -1.38 -0.23 3.62
N MET A 117 -2.69 -0.41 3.74
CA MET A 117 -3.66 0.50 3.15
C MET A 117 -4.84 0.66 4.11
N THR A 118 -5.25 1.89 4.36
CA THR A 118 -6.53 2.17 5.03
C THR A 118 -7.46 2.83 4.03
N THR A 119 -8.73 2.47 4.08
CA THR A 119 -9.73 3.03 3.15
C THR A 119 -10.91 3.62 3.88
N TRP A 120 -11.45 4.68 3.29
CA TRP A 120 -12.63 5.39 3.75
C TRP A 120 -13.53 5.66 2.54
N GLY A 121 -14.61 4.89 2.41
CA GLY A 121 -15.44 4.88 1.20
C GLY A 121 -14.59 4.52 -0.02
N THR A 122 -14.54 5.42 -1.00
CA THR A 122 -13.75 5.30 -2.24
C THR A 122 -12.36 5.95 -2.16
N LYS A 123 -11.94 6.38 -0.96
CA LYS A 123 -10.64 7.03 -0.73
C LYS A 123 -9.68 6.14 0.04
N ALA A 124 -8.38 6.29 -0.19
CA ALA A 124 -7.37 5.49 0.48
C ALA A 124 -6.14 6.28 0.92
N ARG A 125 -5.48 5.74 1.94
CA ARG A 125 -4.15 6.14 2.41
C ARG A 125 -3.26 4.90 2.47
N CYS A 126 -2.03 5.04 1.97
CA CYS A 126 -1.08 3.95 1.86
C CYS A 126 0.05 4.12 2.87
N TRP A 127 0.57 3.00 3.38
CA TRP A 127 1.48 2.93 4.51
C TRP A 127 2.63 1.97 4.24
N ILE A 128 3.77 2.26 4.85
CA ILE A 128 4.93 1.37 4.94
C ILE A 128 5.17 1.06 6.41
N PHE A 129 5.23 -0.23 6.75
CA PHE A 129 5.61 -0.73 8.05
C PHE A 129 6.97 -1.41 7.97
N GLU A 130 7.93 -0.93 8.76
CA GLU A 130 9.30 -1.42 8.80
C GLU A 130 9.64 -1.94 10.20
N ARG A 131 10.18 -3.14 10.29
CA ARG A 131 10.85 -3.67 11.49
C ARG A 131 12.35 -3.42 11.37
N ARG A 132 12.88 -2.57 12.25
CA ARG A 132 14.29 -2.15 12.25
C ARG A 132 15.16 -3.10 13.06
N SER A 133 16.47 -3.04 12.81
CA SER A 133 17.49 -3.70 13.64
C SER A 133 17.30 -3.26 15.11
N GLY A 134 17.16 -4.23 16.02
CA GLY A 134 16.83 -3.98 17.44
C GLY A 134 15.34 -4.11 17.77
N GLY A 135 14.48 -4.49 16.82
CA GLY A 135 13.08 -4.82 17.08
C GLY A 135 12.13 -3.62 17.15
N SER A 136 12.60 -2.41 16.88
CA SER A 136 11.72 -1.23 16.79
C SER A 136 10.89 -1.24 15.51
N PHE A 137 9.67 -0.68 15.58
CA PHE A 137 8.74 -0.59 14.46
C PHE A 137 8.59 0.86 14.01
N LYS A 138 8.54 1.06 12.69
CA LYS A 138 8.23 2.35 12.09
C LYS A 138 7.08 2.21 11.11
N LYS A 139 6.04 3.04 11.30
CA LYS A 139 4.96 3.28 10.35
C LYS A 139 5.25 4.61 9.65
N THR A 140 5.12 4.66 8.33
CA THR A 140 5.28 5.90 7.55
C THR A 140 4.19 5.95 6.49
N PRO A 141 3.50 7.09 6.26
CA PRO A 141 2.63 7.20 5.10
C PRO A 141 3.48 7.13 3.83
N PHE A 142 2.98 6.47 2.80
CA PHE A 142 3.65 6.40 1.50
C PHE A 142 3.63 7.76 0.77
N TYR A 143 2.56 8.53 0.96
CA TYR A 143 2.40 9.90 0.45
C TYR A 143 1.74 10.80 1.48
N GLY A 144 1.93 12.11 1.31
CA GLY A 144 1.38 13.12 2.21
C GLY A 144 2.11 13.18 3.55
N LYS A 145 1.58 14.01 4.47
CA LYS A 145 2.20 14.21 5.78
C LYS A 145 1.84 13.06 6.73
N TYR A 146 2.69 12.79 7.72
CA TYR A 146 2.42 11.79 8.77
C TYR A 146 1.19 12.10 9.60
N GLN A 147 0.75 13.36 9.67
CA GLN A 147 -0.37 13.80 10.51
C GLN A 147 -1.52 12.77 10.48
N GLU A 148 -1.67 12.08 11.60
CA GLU A 148 -2.77 11.16 11.82
C GLU A 148 -4.06 11.97 11.82
N ASN A 149 -5.17 11.37 11.40
CA ASN A 149 -6.53 11.93 11.54
C ASN A 149 -6.95 13.03 10.55
N LEU A 150 -6.25 13.19 9.42
CA LEU A 150 -6.69 14.10 8.36
C LEU A 150 -7.32 13.33 7.20
N LYS A 151 -8.64 13.44 7.06
CA LYS A 151 -9.40 12.98 5.87
C LYS A 151 -8.78 13.48 4.56
N ASP A 152 -8.17 14.67 4.59
CA ASP A 152 -7.45 15.27 3.46
C ASP A 152 -6.20 14.49 3.02
N SER A 153 -5.71 13.56 3.84
CA SER A 153 -4.60 12.66 3.49
C SER A 153 -5.06 11.44 2.70
N TYR A 154 -6.37 11.22 2.55
CA TYR A 154 -6.94 10.13 1.76
C TYR A 154 -7.19 10.60 0.33
N ILE A 155 -6.73 9.81 -0.64
CA ILE A 155 -6.87 10.10 -2.07
C ILE A 155 -8.06 9.31 -2.61
N ASP A 156 -8.96 10.01 -3.31
CA ASP A 156 -10.10 9.38 -3.98
C ASP A 156 -9.63 8.58 -5.20
N ALA A 157 -10.12 7.34 -5.32
CA ALA A 157 -9.74 6.42 -6.40
C ALA A 157 -10.12 6.94 -7.81
N HIS A 158 -11.09 7.85 -7.91
CA HIS A 158 -11.46 8.48 -9.16
C HIS A 158 -10.68 9.77 -9.46
N SER A 159 -9.92 10.31 -8.50
CA SER A 159 -9.14 11.53 -8.74
C SER A 159 -7.87 11.26 -9.54
N GLU A 160 -7.37 12.26 -10.24
CA GLU A 160 -6.04 12.22 -10.88
C GLU A 160 -4.92 11.85 -9.89
N ARG A 161 -5.04 12.27 -8.62
CA ARG A 161 -4.10 11.92 -7.55
C ARG A 161 -4.07 10.43 -7.23
N ALA A 162 -5.03 9.63 -7.69
CA ALA A 162 -5.01 8.17 -7.58
C ALA A 162 -3.79 7.54 -8.29
N TYR A 163 -3.08 8.30 -9.11
CA TYR A 163 -1.71 8.00 -9.54
C TYR A 163 -0.81 7.55 -8.38
N PHE A 164 -0.85 8.21 -7.21
CA PHE A 164 0.02 7.83 -6.08
C PHE A 164 -0.34 6.48 -5.47
N ILE A 165 -1.60 6.05 -5.57
CA ILE A 165 -2.03 4.70 -5.18
C ILE A 165 -1.53 3.69 -6.23
N SER A 166 -1.58 4.03 -7.52
CA SER A 166 -1.04 3.18 -8.58
C SER A 166 0.48 3.01 -8.47
N LEU A 167 1.19 4.08 -8.14
CA LEU A 167 2.62 4.08 -7.85
C LEU A 167 2.92 3.17 -6.64
N PHE A 168 2.14 3.29 -5.57
CA PHE A 168 2.26 2.42 -4.41
C PHE A 168 2.11 0.95 -4.79
N PHE A 169 1.07 0.58 -5.54
CA PHE A 169 0.88 -0.81 -5.98
C PHE A 169 2.04 -1.32 -6.85
N SER A 170 2.63 -0.46 -7.69
CA SER A 170 3.79 -0.85 -8.50
C SER A 170 5.02 -1.14 -7.63
N ILE A 171 5.23 -0.37 -6.56
CA ILE A 171 6.27 -0.65 -5.57
C ILE A 171 5.99 -1.95 -4.81
N VAL A 172 4.74 -2.19 -4.39
CA VAL A 172 4.36 -3.45 -3.72
C VAL A 172 4.64 -4.66 -4.63
N ARG A 173 4.50 -4.50 -5.95
CA ARG A 173 4.79 -5.53 -6.94
C ARG A 173 6.27 -5.61 -7.36
N ASP A 174 7.12 -4.69 -6.91
CA ASP A 174 8.51 -4.55 -7.38
C ASP A 174 8.59 -4.31 -8.89
N GLU A 175 7.73 -3.42 -9.40
CA GLU A 175 7.61 -3.05 -10.82
C GLU A 175 7.99 -1.58 -11.05
N ALA A 176 8.30 -1.26 -12.32
CA ALA A 176 8.50 0.11 -12.74
C ALA A 176 7.25 0.97 -12.49
N PRO A 177 7.41 2.22 -12.05
CA PRO A 177 6.28 3.10 -11.79
C PRO A 177 5.50 3.43 -13.08
N PRO A 178 4.18 3.63 -13.00
CA PRO A 178 3.42 4.13 -14.14
C PRO A 178 3.90 5.55 -14.51
N PRO A 179 3.74 5.97 -15.77
CA PRO A 179 4.10 7.32 -16.18
C PRO A 179 3.27 8.36 -15.42
N MET A 180 3.95 9.36 -14.86
CA MET A 180 3.32 10.44 -14.10
C MET A 180 2.50 11.35 -15.03
N PRO A 181 1.21 11.61 -14.73
CA PRO A 181 0.41 12.59 -15.44
C PRO A 181 1.08 13.97 -15.46
N SER A 182 1.07 14.66 -16.61
CA SER A 182 1.74 15.97 -16.76
C SER A 182 1.21 17.04 -15.81
N SER A 183 -0.06 16.98 -15.45
CA SER A 183 -0.74 17.80 -14.44
C SER A 183 -0.19 17.65 -13.02
N LEU A 184 0.37 16.48 -12.69
CA LEU A 184 1.02 16.21 -11.40
C LEU A 184 2.53 16.48 -11.44
N GLN A 185 3.10 16.73 -12.61
CA GLN A 185 4.49 17.13 -12.72
C GLN A 185 4.63 18.55 -12.16
N LEU A 186 5.55 18.73 -11.22
CA LEU A 186 5.91 20.06 -10.77
C LEU A 186 6.46 20.84 -11.98
N PRO A 187 6.04 22.09 -12.19
CA PRO A 187 6.70 22.94 -13.18
C PRO A 187 8.19 22.95 -12.84
N SER A 188 9.04 22.61 -13.81
CA SER A 188 10.49 22.75 -13.67
C SER A 188 10.77 24.22 -13.36
N GLN A 189 10.96 24.55 -12.08
CA GLN A 189 11.20 25.94 -11.68
C GLN A 189 12.60 26.35 -12.15
N ALA A 190 12.63 27.17 -13.20
CA ALA A 190 13.62 28.23 -13.28
C ALA A 190 13.41 29.14 -12.05
N GLY A 191 14.32 29.01 -11.08
CA GLY A 191 14.59 29.90 -9.93
C GLY A 191 13.44 30.70 -9.30
N GLY A 192 13.01 30.33 -8.10
CA GLY A 192 12.29 31.26 -7.22
C GLY A 192 11.44 30.64 -6.12
N SER A 193 12.04 30.49 -4.94
CA SER A 193 11.49 30.49 -3.56
C SER A 193 9.99 30.25 -3.29
N GLN A 194 9.77 29.35 -2.32
CA GLN A 194 8.68 29.24 -1.34
C GLN A 194 7.34 28.59 -1.75
N GLY A 195 7.13 27.40 -1.17
CA GLY A 195 5.84 26.70 -1.15
C GLY A 195 5.92 25.19 -1.43
N GLY A 196 6.94 24.51 -0.91
CA GLY A 196 7.23 23.11 -1.26
C GLY A 196 6.25 22.11 -0.63
N TYR A 197 5.54 21.37 -1.48
CA TYR A 197 5.03 20.06 -1.11
C TYR A 197 6.23 19.12 -0.99
N ASP A 198 6.54 18.72 0.24
CA ASP A 198 7.67 17.86 0.53
C ASP A 198 7.38 16.42 0.05
N TYR A 199 7.87 16.09 -1.15
CA TYR A 199 8.07 14.72 -1.60
C TYR A 199 9.47 14.26 -1.17
N SER A 200 9.75 14.30 0.13
CA SER A 200 10.97 13.74 0.70
C SER A 200 10.85 12.22 0.77
N GLY A 201 11.25 11.54 -0.31
CA GLY A 201 11.29 10.07 -0.30
C GLY A 201 11.97 9.40 -1.48
N TYR A 202 11.95 9.97 -2.69
CA TYR A 202 12.50 9.29 -3.86
C TYR A 202 13.24 10.24 -4.79
N GLN A 203 14.55 10.36 -4.57
CA GLN A 203 15.47 10.78 -5.60
C GLN A 203 15.74 9.56 -6.47
N ALA A 204 15.19 9.53 -7.69
CA ALA A 204 15.52 8.54 -8.69
C ALA A 204 17.00 8.68 -9.04
N GLY A 205 17.84 7.85 -8.43
CA GLY A 205 19.23 7.69 -8.82
C GLY A 205 19.29 7.00 -10.18
N SER A 206 19.33 7.79 -11.24
CA SER A 206 19.86 7.34 -12.51
C SER A 206 21.37 7.11 -12.35
N SER A 207 21.81 5.86 -12.26
CA SER A 207 23.22 5.52 -12.49
C SER A 207 23.31 4.37 -13.49
N GLN A 208 23.43 4.77 -14.75
CA GLN A 208 24.08 4.00 -15.79
C GLN A 208 25.59 4.02 -15.49
N GLY A 209 26.24 2.85 -15.44
CA GLY A 209 27.70 2.72 -15.32
C GLY A 209 28.14 1.99 -14.05
N GLY A 210 28.64 0.76 -14.23
CA GLY A 210 29.07 -0.09 -13.13
C GLY A 210 30.36 0.36 -12.45
N TYR A 211 30.56 -0.08 -11.21
CA TYR A 211 31.82 -0.56 -10.66
C TYR A 211 31.52 -1.46 -9.46
N SER A 212 32.25 -2.57 -9.43
CA SER A 212 32.54 -3.48 -8.32
C SER A 212 32.90 -2.78 -7.01
N GLY A 213 32.52 -3.36 -5.86
CA GLY A 213 33.21 -3.09 -4.59
C GLY A 213 32.41 -3.36 -3.32
N ALA A 214 32.50 -4.60 -2.83
CA ALA A 214 32.57 -5.02 -1.43
C ALA A 214 31.55 -4.46 -0.41
N TRP A 215 30.54 -5.28 -0.07
CA TRP A 215 30.15 -5.57 1.32
C TRP A 215 29.50 -6.97 1.41
N GLY A 216 30.31 -7.94 1.87
CA GLY A 216 29.89 -9.15 2.59
C GLY A 216 29.12 -10.23 1.83
N GLU A 217 29.84 -11.19 1.24
CA GLU A 217 29.30 -12.54 1.01
C GLU A 217 28.83 -13.13 2.35
N VAL A 218 27.53 -13.44 2.45
CA VAL A 218 27.04 -14.41 3.44
C VAL A 218 26.92 -15.73 2.70
N GLN A 219 27.89 -16.60 2.95
CA GLN A 219 27.90 -17.99 2.52
C GLN A 219 26.68 -18.72 3.14
N PHE A 220 25.81 -19.27 2.30
CA PHE A 220 24.83 -20.25 2.75
C PHE A 220 25.56 -21.58 2.96
N SER A 221 25.73 -21.96 4.23
CA SER A 221 26.13 -23.31 4.63
C SER A 221 25.02 -24.28 4.23
N THR A 222 25.32 -25.15 3.27
CA THR A 222 24.55 -26.36 2.99
C THR A 222 24.49 -27.20 4.25
N TYR A 223 23.28 -27.47 4.76
CA TYR A 223 23.11 -28.50 5.78
C TYR A 223 22.99 -29.86 5.09
N ASP A 224 23.99 -30.68 5.36
CA ASP A 224 24.03 -32.11 5.10
C ASP A 224 22.91 -32.85 5.81
N GLN A 225 22.56 -33.96 5.15
CA GLN A 225 21.87 -35.16 5.60
C GLN A 225 21.90 -35.40 7.12
N TYR A 226 20.75 -35.73 7.71
CA TYR A 226 20.41 -37.04 8.31
C TYR A 226 18.90 -37.11 8.59
#